data_AF-Q0G3J7-F1
#
_entry.id   AF-Q0G3J7-F1
#
_cell.length_a   1.000
_cell.length_b   1.000
_cell.length_c   1.000
_cell.angle_alpha   90.00
_cell.angle_beta   90.00
_cell.angle_gamma   90.00
#
_symmetry.space_group_name_H-M   'P 1'
#
loop_
_entity.id
_entity.type
_entity.pdbx_description
1 polymer ?
#
loop_
_entity_poly.entity_id
_entity_poly.type
_entity_poly.pdbx_seq_one_letter_code
_entity_poly.pdbx_strand_id
1 'polypeptide(L)'
;MTQTNTLSTARFALAALGASAMILALPVTGYAQSTAPTSQPGTQSEGQAATDIGGHTMQPGATTGEAGQPGTLSQSGTMPAPRSPVVGSGGSASPVLPGQTPSASTADYPTIVSADYVFGCMATNGQTRTALEQCSCSFDVVASLISYRDYVDASTFLSMGQVTGEKGVLFKSSAQAKESVGNLRRAQAEAEIRCFE
;
A
#
# COMPACT_ATOMS: atom_id res chain seq x y z
N MET A 1 -27.82 -52.03 -27.05
CA MET A 1 -27.34 -50.64 -26.88
C MET A 1 -26.65 -50.58 -25.52
N THR A 2 -25.33 -50.62 -25.56
CA THR A 2 -24.45 -50.79 -24.41
C THR A 2 -23.69 -49.48 -24.19
N GLN A 3 -23.41 -49.16 -22.92
CA GLN A 3 -22.12 -48.66 -22.42
C GLN A 3 -22.22 -47.40 -21.53
N THR A 4 -22.25 -47.64 -20.23
CA THR A 4 -21.77 -46.74 -19.16
C THR A 4 -20.27 -47.03 -18.95
N ASN A 5 -19.40 -46.01 -18.99
CA ASN A 5 -17.94 -46.16 -18.79
C ASN A 5 -17.47 -45.10 -17.77
N THR A 6 -17.17 -45.41 -16.49
CA THR A 6 -15.89 -45.89 -15.92
C THR A 6 -14.63 -45.09 -16.30
N LEU A 7 -14.54 -43.83 -15.86
CA LEU A 7 -13.26 -43.10 -15.73
C LEU A 7 -13.09 -42.59 -14.29
N SER A 8 -12.90 -43.50 -13.34
CA SER A 8 -12.59 -43.14 -11.94
C SER A 8 -11.82 -44.25 -11.22
N THR A 9 -10.68 -44.69 -11.76
CA THR A 9 -9.84 -45.70 -11.04
C THR A 9 -8.35 -45.74 -11.40
N ALA A 10 -7.83 -44.94 -12.33
CA ALA A 10 -6.49 -45.19 -12.90
C ALA A 10 -5.31 -44.37 -12.31
N ARG A 11 -5.37 -43.85 -11.08
CA ARG A 11 -4.25 -43.07 -10.51
C ARG A 11 -3.72 -43.48 -9.14
N PHE A 12 -4.18 -44.62 -8.59
CA PHE A 12 -3.67 -45.16 -7.33
C PHE A 12 -2.99 -46.51 -7.54
N ALA A 13 -1.76 -46.52 -8.08
CA ALA A 13 -0.79 -47.59 -7.87
C ALA A 13 0.54 -47.21 -8.55
N LEU A 14 1.66 -47.63 -7.94
CA LEU A 14 3.07 -47.40 -8.29
C LEU A 14 3.66 -46.08 -7.73
N ALA A 15 4.72 -46.07 -6.93
CA ALA A 15 5.52 -47.15 -6.37
C ALA A 15 6.35 -46.56 -5.22
N ALA A 16 6.32 -47.21 -4.06
CA ALA A 16 7.33 -47.11 -3.03
C ALA A 16 8.21 -48.35 -3.13
N LEU A 17 9.52 -48.19 -3.34
CA LEU A 17 10.59 -49.11 -2.93
C LEU A 17 11.92 -48.33 -3.09
N GLY A 18 12.60 -48.09 -1.96
CA GLY A 18 13.92 -47.47 -1.94
C GLY A 18 15.05 -48.48 -2.10
N ALA A 19 16.26 -47.99 -2.38
CA ALA A 19 17.53 -48.52 -1.89
C ALA A 19 18.67 -47.56 -2.23
N SER A 20 19.49 -47.30 -1.22
CA SER A 20 20.76 -46.58 -1.22
C SER A 20 21.79 -47.14 -2.21
N ALA A 21 22.62 -46.29 -2.82
CA ALA A 21 24.08 -46.45 -2.91
C ALA A 21 24.78 -45.32 -3.69
N MET A 22 26.00 -45.03 -3.23
CA MET A 22 27.15 -44.42 -3.92
C MET A 22 27.26 -42.89 -4.03
N ILE A 23 27.89 -42.38 -2.97
CA ILE A 23 29.03 -41.45 -3.00
C ILE A 23 29.87 -41.63 -4.28
N LEU A 24 29.94 -40.58 -5.11
CA LEU A 24 31.15 -40.22 -5.86
C LEU A 24 31.30 -38.70 -5.83
N ALA A 25 32.45 -38.27 -5.33
CA ALA A 25 32.93 -36.90 -5.36
C ALA A 25 33.05 -36.42 -6.81
N LEU A 26 32.47 -35.25 -7.08
CA LEU A 26 32.77 -34.44 -8.27
C LEU A 26 33.24 -33.06 -7.80
N PRO A 27 34.32 -32.53 -8.39
CA PRO A 27 34.92 -31.26 -7.99
C PRO A 27 33.97 -30.12 -8.32
N VAL A 28 33.83 -29.19 -7.38
CA VAL A 28 33.14 -27.90 -7.58
C VAL A 28 34.03 -27.01 -8.47
N THR A 29 33.99 -27.27 -9.77
CA THR A 29 34.46 -26.34 -10.79
C THR A 29 33.23 -25.56 -11.26
N GLY A 30 33.25 -24.25 -11.03
CA GLY A 30 32.10 -23.37 -11.17
C GLY A 30 31.41 -23.41 -12.53
N TYR A 31 30.09 -23.16 -12.48
CA TYR A 31 29.34 -22.64 -13.62
C TYR A 31 28.39 -21.53 -13.14
N ALA A 32 28.74 -20.34 -13.60
CA ALA A 32 27.87 -19.31 -14.17
C ALA A 32 26.58 -18.93 -13.40
N GLN A 33 26.72 -17.85 -12.63
CA GLN A 33 25.92 -16.62 -12.66
C GLN A 33 24.54 -16.71 -13.35
N SER A 34 23.49 -16.68 -12.55
CA SER A 34 22.14 -16.32 -12.97
C SER A 34 22.13 -14.87 -13.47
N THR A 35 21.58 -14.68 -14.66
CA THR A 35 21.46 -13.41 -15.37
C THR A 35 20.45 -12.49 -14.70
N ALA A 36 20.94 -11.37 -14.17
CA ALA A 36 20.11 -10.22 -13.82
C ALA A 36 19.62 -9.52 -15.10
N PRO A 37 18.41 -8.93 -15.12
CA PRO A 37 17.96 -8.11 -16.23
C PRO A 37 18.76 -6.80 -16.29
N THR A 38 19.51 -6.64 -17.38
CA THR A 38 20.14 -5.39 -17.81
C THR A 38 19.09 -4.32 -18.04
N SER A 39 19.02 -3.34 -17.14
CA SER A 39 18.43 -2.03 -17.42
C SER A 39 19.48 -1.21 -18.18
N GLN A 40 19.19 -0.82 -19.41
CA GLN A 40 20.05 0.05 -20.21
C GLN A 40 20.05 1.48 -19.62
N PRO A 41 21.21 2.16 -19.54
CA PRO A 41 21.26 3.60 -19.38
C PRO A 41 21.00 4.27 -20.73
N GLY A 42 19.87 4.97 -20.83
CA GLY A 42 19.62 5.92 -21.92
C GLY A 42 20.61 7.09 -21.85
N THR A 43 21.22 7.39 -22.98
CA THR A 43 22.06 8.57 -23.20
C THR A 43 21.23 9.84 -23.03
N GLN A 44 21.48 10.62 -21.98
CA GLN A 44 21.02 12.01 -21.91
C GLN A 44 22.09 12.90 -22.53
N SER A 45 21.74 13.49 -23.68
CA SER A 45 22.48 14.58 -24.28
C SER A 45 22.13 15.87 -23.53
N GLU A 46 23.16 16.64 -23.22
CA GLU A 46 23.11 17.92 -22.51
C GLU A 46 22.22 18.95 -23.22
N GLY A 47 21.46 19.69 -22.42
CA GLY A 47 20.67 20.85 -22.83
C GLY A 47 20.23 21.62 -21.60
N GLN A 48 21.10 22.53 -21.15
CA GLN A 48 20.96 23.37 -19.96
C GLN A 48 19.71 24.26 -19.98
N ALA A 49 18.96 24.26 -18.88
CA ALA A 49 18.49 25.48 -18.22
C ALA A 49 18.09 25.15 -16.77
N ALA A 50 18.91 25.63 -15.84
CA ALA A 50 18.71 25.50 -14.41
C ALA A 50 17.47 26.29 -13.95
N THR A 51 16.62 25.66 -13.14
CA THR A 51 15.91 26.37 -12.07
C THR A 51 15.92 25.46 -10.85
N ASP A 52 16.81 25.85 -9.94
CA ASP A 52 17.00 25.42 -8.58
C ASP A 52 15.70 25.49 -7.78
N ILE A 53 15.15 24.35 -7.33
CA ILE A 53 14.39 24.24 -6.08
C ILE A 53 14.70 22.89 -5.43
N GLY A 54 15.64 22.93 -4.48
CA GLY A 54 15.60 22.21 -3.20
C GLY A 54 15.30 20.71 -3.20
N GLY A 55 16.33 19.90 -3.43
CA GLY A 55 16.32 18.49 -3.04
C GLY A 55 16.43 18.34 -1.52
N HIS A 56 15.48 17.62 -0.92
CA HIS A 56 15.64 17.02 0.41
C HIS A 56 15.76 15.52 0.24
N THR A 57 17.00 15.06 0.15
CA THR A 57 17.39 13.66 0.23
C THR A 57 17.05 13.14 1.63
N MET A 58 16.04 12.27 1.76
CA MET A 58 15.86 11.50 3.00
C MET A 58 16.94 10.41 3.07
N GLN A 59 17.85 10.56 4.02
CA GLN A 59 18.83 9.56 4.44
C GLN A 59 18.22 8.66 5.52
N PRO A 60 18.40 7.33 5.48
CA PRO A 60 18.09 6.45 6.60
C PRO A 60 19.26 6.45 7.60
N GLY A 61 19.12 7.22 8.69
CA GLY A 61 20.06 7.23 9.80
C GLY A 61 19.71 6.17 10.85
N ALA A 62 20.54 5.13 10.94
CA ALA A 62 20.59 4.24 12.09
C ALA A 62 21.19 5.00 13.29
N THR A 63 20.53 4.98 14.45
CA THR A 63 21.16 5.34 15.72
C THR A 63 20.89 4.25 16.75
N THR A 64 21.98 3.69 17.23
CA THR A 64 22.12 2.74 18.31
C THR A 64 21.71 3.39 19.64
N GLY A 65 21.15 2.60 20.55
CA GLY A 65 20.59 3.07 21.81
C GLY A 65 21.60 3.64 22.81
N GLU A 66 21.08 4.48 23.70
CA GLU A 66 21.70 4.83 24.98
C GLU A 66 20.61 4.96 26.04
N ALA A 67 20.81 4.30 27.18
CA ALA A 67 19.94 4.38 28.35
C ALA A 67 20.45 5.52 29.26
N GLY A 68 19.54 6.43 29.69
CA GLY A 68 19.91 7.55 30.55
C GLY A 68 18.72 8.33 31.13
N GLN A 69 18.18 7.81 32.24
CA GLN A 69 17.49 8.44 33.38
C GLN A 69 16.28 9.42 33.24
N PRO A 70 15.34 9.37 34.21
CA PRO A 70 14.13 10.18 34.24
C PRO A 70 14.39 11.57 34.84
N GLY A 71 14.27 12.60 34.00
CA GLY A 71 14.25 14.01 34.41
C GLY A 71 12.83 14.46 34.81
N THR A 72 12.77 15.07 35.97
CA THR A 72 11.59 15.57 36.70
C THR A 72 10.89 16.76 36.04
N LEU A 73 9.56 16.77 36.21
CA LEU A 73 8.63 17.91 36.27
C LEU A 73 9.25 19.31 36.16
N SER A 74 8.88 20.05 35.10
CA SER A 74 8.44 21.45 35.18
C SER A 74 8.20 21.99 33.78
N GLN A 75 6.94 22.28 33.46
CA GLN A 75 6.54 23.51 32.75
C GLN A 75 5.01 23.53 32.64
N SER A 76 4.41 24.20 33.64
CA SER A 76 3.11 24.85 33.45
C SER A 76 3.28 25.95 32.39
N GLY A 77 2.92 25.63 31.15
CA GLY A 77 2.72 26.60 30.08
C GLY A 77 1.25 27.01 30.06
N THR A 78 0.95 28.17 30.61
CA THR A 78 -0.34 28.87 30.55
C THR A 78 -0.89 28.86 29.12
N MET A 79 -2.07 28.25 28.93
CA MET A 79 -2.89 28.43 27.74
C MET A 79 -3.26 29.91 27.59
N PRO A 80 -2.92 30.60 26.48
CA PRO A 80 -3.55 31.88 26.18
C PRO A 80 -5.03 31.64 25.81
N ALA A 81 -5.90 32.42 26.43
CA ALA A 81 -7.35 32.43 26.24
C ALA A 81 -7.77 32.49 24.76
N PRO A 82 -8.95 31.94 24.39
CA PRO A 82 -9.50 32.10 23.06
C PRO A 82 -9.76 33.59 22.81
N ARG A 83 -8.96 34.17 21.93
CA ARG A 83 -9.26 35.45 21.28
C ARG A 83 -10.65 35.34 20.63
N SER A 84 -11.51 36.26 21.02
CA SER A 84 -12.92 36.38 20.61
C SER A 84 -13.15 36.07 19.13
N PRO A 85 -14.32 35.51 18.78
CA PRO A 85 -14.70 35.39 17.38
C PRO A 85 -14.77 36.78 16.78
N VAL A 86 -13.94 37.04 15.76
CA VAL A 86 -14.13 38.19 14.89
C VAL A 86 -15.47 37.93 14.19
N VAL A 87 -16.51 38.67 14.58
CA VAL A 87 -17.79 38.67 13.87
C VAL A 87 -17.55 39.38 12.54
N GLY A 88 -17.08 38.62 11.57
CA GLY A 88 -16.96 39.05 10.18
C GLY A 88 -18.32 38.92 9.53
N SER A 89 -19.15 39.95 9.63
CA SER A 89 -20.38 40.12 8.86
C SER A 89 -20.00 40.40 7.39
N GLY A 90 -19.55 39.37 6.69
CA GLY A 90 -19.14 39.41 5.29
C GLY A 90 -19.58 38.13 4.60
N GLY A 91 -20.89 37.94 4.48
CA GLY A 91 -21.48 36.86 3.71
C GLY A 91 -21.26 37.09 2.21
N SER A 92 -20.08 36.75 1.71
CA SER A 92 -19.92 36.38 0.31
C SER A 92 -20.46 34.97 0.15
N ALA A 93 -21.76 34.87 -0.11
CA ALA A 93 -22.36 33.63 -0.59
C ALA A 93 -21.72 33.30 -1.95
N SER A 94 -20.70 32.45 -1.95
CA SER A 94 -20.27 31.79 -3.18
C SER A 94 -21.47 31.04 -3.74
N PRO A 95 -21.80 31.19 -5.04
CA PRO A 95 -22.90 30.46 -5.63
C PRO A 95 -22.62 28.95 -5.48
N VAL A 96 -23.50 28.25 -4.77
CA VAL A 96 -23.53 26.79 -4.78
C VAL A 96 -23.95 26.40 -6.19
N LEU A 97 -22.97 26.03 -7.02
CA LEU A 97 -23.23 25.46 -8.34
C LEU A 97 -23.96 24.12 -8.14
N PRO A 98 -25.21 23.97 -8.62
CA PRO A 98 -25.88 22.68 -8.60
C PRO A 98 -25.13 21.73 -9.54
N GLY A 99 -24.46 20.71 -8.98
CA GLY A 99 -23.73 19.72 -9.77
C GLY A 99 -22.43 19.18 -9.15
N GLN A 100 -21.98 19.69 -8.01
CA GLN A 100 -20.86 19.10 -7.24
C GLN A 100 -21.37 18.50 -5.93
N THR A 101 -22.33 17.59 -5.99
CA THR A 101 -22.53 16.68 -4.86
C THR A 101 -21.32 15.74 -4.86
N PRO A 102 -20.37 15.84 -3.92
CA PRO A 102 -19.44 14.75 -3.75
C PRO A 102 -20.29 13.49 -3.55
N SER A 103 -19.94 12.40 -4.24
CA SER A 103 -20.53 11.10 -3.90
C SER A 103 -20.42 10.98 -2.39
N ALA A 104 -21.54 10.74 -1.70
CA ALA A 104 -21.59 10.84 -0.23
C ALA A 104 -20.49 9.97 0.43
N SER A 105 -20.07 8.90 -0.24
CA SER A 105 -18.93 8.06 0.13
C SER A 105 -17.55 8.72 -0.02
N THR A 106 -17.29 9.47 -1.10
CA THR A 106 -16.05 10.22 -1.32
C THR A 106 -15.99 11.48 -0.46
N ALA A 107 -17.15 12.05 -0.09
CA ALA A 107 -17.25 13.24 0.76
C ALA A 107 -16.65 13.04 2.16
N ASP A 108 -16.66 11.81 2.68
CA ASP A 108 -16.14 11.46 4.00
C ASP A 108 -14.61 11.28 4.01
N TYR A 109 -13.96 11.25 2.84
CA TYR A 109 -12.52 11.10 2.73
C TYR A 109 -11.83 12.47 2.61
N PRO A 110 -10.82 12.76 3.46
CA PRO A 110 -10.00 13.96 3.29
C PRO A 110 -9.29 13.94 1.94
N THR A 111 -9.23 15.11 1.27
CA THR A 111 -8.61 15.23 -0.07
C THR A 111 -7.17 14.72 -0.11
N ILE A 112 -6.41 14.90 0.97
CA ILE A 112 -5.04 14.39 1.06
C ILE A 112 -4.99 12.86 0.95
N VAL A 113 -5.95 12.15 1.57
CA VAL A 113 -6.02 10.69 1.55
C VAL A 113 -6.43 10.19 0.17
N SER A 114 -7.40 10.86 -0.47
CA SER A 114 -7.80 10.57 -1.85
C SER A 114 -6.62 10.74 -2.81
N ALA A 115 -5.91 11.86 -2.69
CA ALA A 115 -4.75 12.15 -3.53
C ALA A 115 -3.63 11.13 -3.32
N ASP A 116 -3.28 10.81 -2.07
CA ASP A 116 -2.24 9.83 -1.76
C ASP A 116 -2.56 8.44 -2.30
N TYR A 117 -3.83 8.00 -2.19
CA TYR A 117 -4.26 6.73 -2.78
C TYR A 117 -4.10 6.74 -4.30
N VAL A 118 -4.58 7.78 -4.98
CA VAL A 118 -4.52 7.89 -6.44
C VAL A 118 -3.07 7.95 -6.91
N PHE A 119 -2.20 8.70 -6.24
CA PHE A 119 -0.77 8.75 -6.56
C PHE A 119 -0.07 7.40 -6.33
N GLY A 120 -0.41 6.70 -5.25
CA GLY A 120 0.09 5.35 -4.98
C GLY A 120 -0.32 4.36 -6.07
N CYS A 121 -1.58 4.39 -6.49
CA CYS A 121 -2.10 3.57 -7.59
C CYS A 121 -1.41 3.89 -8.92
N MET A 122 -1.21 5.18 -9.23
CA MET A 122 -0.55 5.59 -10.47
C MET A 122 0.92 5.13 -10.53
N ALA A 123 1.62 5.11 -9.38
CA ALA A 123 3.01 4.67 -9.30
C ALA A 123 3.20 3.21 -9.76
N THR A 124 2.19 2.36 -9.61
CA THR A 124 2.22 0.96 -10.06
C THR A 124 1.59 0.75 -11.43
N ASN A 125 0.90 1.74 -12.00
CA ASN A 125 0.12 1.63 -13.24
C ASN A 125 0.61 2.57 -14.37
N GLY A 126 1.85 3.06 -14.27
CA GLY A 126 2.53 3.76 -15.37
C GLY A 126 2.34 5.28 -15.42
N GLN A 127 1.68 5.89 -14.43
CA GLN A 127 1.58 7.35 -14.26
C GLN A 127 1.05 8.13 -15.48
N THR A 128 0.22 7.50 -16.32
CA THR A 128 -0.41 8.14 -17.49
C THR A 128 -1.73 8.81 -17.14
N ARG A 129 -2.29 9.59 -18.08
CA ARG A 129 -3.64 10.15 -17.94
C ARG A 129 -4.71 9.05 -17.82
N THR A 130 -4.57 7.97 -18.58
CA THR A 130 -5.46 6.79 -18.48
C THR A 130 -5.36 6.13 -17.12
N ALA A 131 -4.14 5.95 -16.59
CA ALA A 131 -3.95 5.40 -15.24
C ALA A 131 -4.58 6.31 -14.18
N LEU A 132 -4.48 7.63 -14.32
CA LEU A 132 -5.15 8.57 -13.42
C LEU A 132 -6.68 8.38 -13.44
N GLU A 133 -7.28 8.19 -14.61
CA GLU A 133 -8.73 7.96 -14.75
C GLU A 133 -9.16 6.65 -14.08
N GLN A 134 -8.43 5.55 -14.32
CA GLN A 134 -8.69 4.25 -13.71
C GLN A 134 -8.46 4.27 -12.19
N CYS A 135 -7.36 4.87 -11.72
CA CYS A 135 -7.05 5.00 -10.29
C CYS A 135 -8.05 5.90 -9.56
N SER A 136 -8.59 6.93 -10.21
CA SER A 136 -9.66 7.77 -9.64
C SER A 136 -10.95 6.95 -9.49
N CYS A 137 -11.35 6.20 -10.53
CA CYS A 137 -12.47 5.27 -10.46
C CYS A 137 -12.28 4.25 -9.32
N SER A 138 -11.09 3.67 -9.20
CA SER A 138 -10.77 2.68 -8.18
C SER A 138 -10.96 3.24 -6.77
N PHE A 139 -10.50 4.48 -6.53
CA PHE A 139 -10.69 5.14 -5.25
C PHE A 139 -12.17 5.38 -4.92
N ASP A 140 -12.97 5.83 -5.89
CA ASP A 140 -14.40 6.08 -5.68
C ASP A 140 -15.16 4.78 -5.34
N VAL A 141 -14.80 3.65 -5.98
CA VAL A 141 -15.36 2.34 -5.62
C VAL A 141 -14.94 1.93 -4.21
N VAL A 142 -13.67 2.05 -3.86
CA VAL A 142 -13.18 1.72 -2.51
C VAL A 142 -13.90 2.58 -1.46
N ALA A 143 -13.95 3.89 -1.64
CA ALA A 143 -14.63 4.82 -0.73
C ALA A 143 -16.12 4.51 -0.56
N SER A 144 -16.77 3.96 -1.60
CA SER A 144 -18.18 3.53 -1.51
C SER A 144 -18.42 2.25 -0.71
N LEU A 145 -17.38 1.41 -0.53
CA LEU A 145 -17.49 0.11 0.13
C LEU A 145 -16.95 0.10 1.56
N ILE A 146 -16.03 1.02 1.88
CA ILE A 146 -15.41 1.13 3.20
C ILE A 146 -15.50 2.55 3.74
N SER A 147 -15.76 2.68 5.04
CA SER A 147 -15.75 3.99 5.68
C SER A 147 -14.31 4.50 5.85
N TYR A 148 -14.14 5.82 5.95
CA TYR A 148 -12.82 6.42 6.22
C TYR A 148 -12.16 5.85 7.48
N ARG A 149 -12.93 5.60 8.53
CA ARG A 149 -12.42 5.01 9.77
C ARG A 149 -11.88 3.59 9.55
N ASP A 150 -12.62 2.75 8.84
CA ASP A 150 -12.18 1.37 8.58
C ASP A 150 -10.98 1.32 7.63
N TYR A 151 -10.86 2.30 6.71
CA TYR A 151 -9.66 2.50 5.91
C TYR A 151 -8.44 2.82 6.78
N VAL A 152 -8.56 3.77 7.71
CA VAL A 152 -7.46 4.17 8.63
C VAL A 152 -7.06 3.00 9.53
N ASP A 153 -8.02 2.23 10.03
CA ASP A 153 -7.74 1.03 10.82
C ASP A 153 -6.93 0.02 10.00
N ALA A 154 -7.39 -0.29 8.78
CA ALA A 154 -6.69 -1.20 7.87
C ALA A 154 -5.28 -0.69 7.50
N SER A 155 -5.11 0.59 7.17
CA SER A 155 -3.79 1.17 6.85
C SER A 155 -2.84 1.12 8.04
N THR A 156 -3.36 1.29 9.26
CA THR A 156 -2.58 1.19 10.50
C THR A 156 -2.12 -0.24 10.73
N PHE A 157 -3.01 -1.24 10.58
CA PHE A 157 -2.62 -2.64 10.70
C PHE A 157 -1.60 -3.07 9.64
N LEU A 158 -1.71 -2.55 8.41
CA LEU A 158 -0.73 -2.78 7.35
C LEU A 158 0.63 -2.18 7.69
N SER A 159 0.66 -0.94 8.18
CA SER A 159 1.91 -0.26 8.57
C SER A 159 2.59 -0.97 9.75
N MET A 160 1.86 -1.26 10.82
CA MET A 160 2.39 -1.95 12.00
C MET A 160 2.79 -3.40 11.70
N GLY A 161 2.11 -4.05 10.76
CA GLY A 161 2.43 -5.41 10.30
C GLY A 161 3.74 -5.50 9.51
N GLN A 162 4.25 -4.39 8.96
CA GLN A 162 5.54 -4.34 8.25
C GLN A 162 6.74 -4.27 9.20
N VAL A 163 6.53 -4.01 10.50
CA VAL A 163 7.61 -3.99 11.49
C VAL A 163 8.25 -5.38 11.60
N THR A 164 9.55 -5.46 11.37
CA THR A 164 10.30 -6.72 11.42
C THR A 164 10.29 -7.33 12.83
N GLY A 165 10.27 -8.67 12.88
CA GLY A 165 10.34 -9.44 14.12
C GLY A 165 8.97 -9.83 14.68
N GLU A 166 8.98 -10.30 15.92
CA GLU A 166 7.80 -10.89 16.57
C GLU A 166 6.65 -9.88 16.72
N LYS A 167 6.96 -8.59 16.89
CA LYS A 167 5.96 -7.53 17.05
C LYS A 167 5.07 -7.38 15.81
N GLY A 168 5.64 -7.32 14.61
CA GLY A 168 4.83 -7.25 13.38
C GLY A 168 3.99 -8.51 13.14
N VAL A 169 4.47 -9.67 13.61
CA VAL A 169 3.69 -10.93 13.55
C VAL A 169 2.44 -10.85 14.43
N LEU A 170 2.52 -10.25 15.61
CA LEU A 170 1.35 -10.07 16.48
C LEU A 170 0.30 -9.16 15.82
N PHE A 171 0.72 -8.05 15.21
CA PHE A 171 -0.20 -7.15 14.52
C PHE A 171 -0.89 -7.82 13.32
N LYS A 172 -0.15 -8.52 12.44
CA LYS A 172 -0.74 -9.18 11.26
C LYS A 172 -1.59 -10.42 11.57
N SER A 173 -1.36 -11.06 12.73
CA SER A 173 -2.04 -12.32 13.08
C SER A 173 -3.34 -12.14 13.86
N SER A 174 -3.54 -10.96 14.48
CA SER A 174 -4.75 -10.62 15.23
C SER A 174 -6.01 -10.72 14.38
N ALA A 175 -7.13 -11.09 15.00
CA ALA A 175 -8.42 -11.22 14.29
C ALA A 175 -8.87 -9.88 13.70
N GLN A 176 -8.74 -8.80 14.47
CA GLN A 176 -9.12 -7.44 14.05
C GLN A 176 -8.29 -6.96 12.84
N ALA A 177 -6.99 -7.26 12.80
CA ALA A 177 -6.16 -6.91 11.64
C ALA A 177 -6.59 -7.68 10.39
N LYS A 178 -6.83 -8.99 10.52
CA LYS A 178 -7.28 -9.82 9.40
C LYS A 178 -8.63 -9.36 8.85
N GLU A 179 -9.55 -8.99 9.73
CA GLU A 179 -10.86 -8.48 9.34
C GLU A 179 -10.72 -7.13 8.63
N SER A 180 -10.07 -6.15 9.26
CA SER A 180 -9.93 -4.79 8.69
C SER A 180 -9.19 -4.80 7.36
N VAL A 181 -8.04 -5.47 7.30
CA VAL A 181 -7.26 -5.61 6.06
C VAL A 181 -8.00 -6.46 5.02
N GLY A 182 -8.74 -7.48 5.46
CA GLY A 182 -9.56 -8.30 4.58
C GLY A 182 -10.68 -7.50 3.92
N ASN A 183 -11.34 -6.61 4.66
CA ASN A 183 -12.40 -5.75 4.14
C ASN A 183 -11.83 -4.78 3.08
N LEU A 184 -10.70 -4.13 3.39
CA LEU A 184 -10.00 -3.25 2.44
C LEU A 184 -9.59 -4.00 1.16
N ARG A 185 -8.98 -5.19 1.28
CA ARG A 185 -8.56 -5.98 0.11
C ARG A 185 -9.73 -6.44 -0.76
N ARG A 186 -10.89 -6.75 -0.16
CA ARG A 186 -12.09 -7.08 -0.92
C ARG A 186 -12.62 -5.87 -1.68
N ALA A 187 -12.64 -4.69 -1.06
CA ALA A 187 -13.02 -3.45 -1.73
C ALA A 187 -12.08 -3.12 -2.90
N GLN A 188 -10.77 -3.33 -2.71
CA GLN A 188 -9.77 -3.14 -3.77
C GLN A 188 -9.94 -4.14 -4.92
N ALA A 189 -10.23 -5.41 -4.62
CA ALA A 189 -10.49 -6.41 -5.66
C ALA A 189 -11.76 -6.08 -6.49
N GLU A 190 -12.80 -5.54 -5.84
CA GLU A 190 -13.99 -5.08 -6.54
C GLU A 190 -13.72 -3.84 -7.42
N ALA A 191 -12.87 -2.93 -6.93
CA ALA A 191 -12.42 -1.78 -7.69
C ALA A 191 -11.58 -2.18 -8.92
N GLU A 192 -10.73 -3.20 -8.79
CA GLU A 192 -9.92 -3.73 -9.90
C GLU A 192 -10.83 -4.16 -11.07
N ILE A 193 -11.80 -5.04 -10.79
CA ILE A 193 -12.72 -5.59 -11.80
C ILE A 193 -13.60 -4.49 -12.43
N ARG A 194 -13.92 -3.42 -11.70
CA ARG A 194 -14.80 -2.37 -12.20
C ARG A 194 -14.10 -1.30 -13.02
N CYS A 195 -12.83 -1.02 -12.71
CA CYS A 195 -12.15 0.18 -13.19
C CYS A 195 -10.95 -0.11 -14.10
N PHE A 196 -10.47 -1.36 -14.19
CA PHE A 196 -9.28 -1.73 -14.96
C PHE A 196 -9.54 -2.74 -16.10
N GLU A 197 -10.80 -2.99 -16.44
CA GLU A 197 -11.20 -3.75 -17.64
C GLU A 197 -11.21 -2.90 -18.92
#